data_AF-A0A544YWB5-F1
#
_entry.id   AF-A0A544YWB5-F1
#
_cell.length_a   1.000
_cell.length_b   1.000
_cell.length_c   1.000
_cell.angle_alpha   90.00
_cell.angle_beta   90.00
_cell.angle_gamma   90.00
#
_symmetry.space_group_name_H-M   'P 1'
#
loop_
_entity.id
_entity.type
_entity.pdbx_description
1 polymer ?
#
loop_
_entity_poly.entity_id
_entity_poly.type
_entity_poly.pdbx_seq_one_letter_code
_entity_poly.pdbx_strand_id
1 'polypeptide(L)'
;MSGRKPSSPPRPIAPGDIVIAFSETLDAWTAAQITGLDPDGQMAGVLDLDWSGPEPTSVADLGEVSPLVLTHTNWGDHLSHCNYEWVLPRSYRVIGSLPLLCSEPAQSYSTGWRLGERLALQRRRDRGERTPWSDPRELSITGTDVGRMTSEPVEPRRDIRHLRVTEVESLDCERLAEHFPELTTLSLSGDLGLLVHASGLNRLASLRQLWITDLFGMSASDALLPEHVPALELLYLGSIPHEYAVAMRSRWRPQVAYGTYVDITAARTPEWIAENRDNPLRHWDGREQISRTCFRKAVAQYKKTRAALIAALSDGSQEDRPARLHEIGREYGEAFNLLDRRTGFIETVEREELYAALDVMVSDAERALGVRLESAADILAAGVDAVRDW
;
A
#
# COMPACT_ATOMS: atom_id res chain seq x y z
N MET A 1 -20.13 -7.46 14.65
CA MET A 1 -21.19 -6.49 14.32
C MET A 1 -20.70 -5.67 13.14
N SER A 2 -21.19 -5.98 11.95
CA SER A 2 -20.87 -5.19 10.75
C SER A 2 -21.58 -3.84 10.88
N GLY A 3 -20.84 -2.82 11.30
CA GLY A 3 -21.35 -1.46 11.34
C GLY A 3 -21.88 -1.09 9.98
N ARG A 4 -23.08 -0.51 9.93
CA ARG A 4 -23.69 0.00 8.69
C ARG A 4 -22.68 0.94 8.05
N LYS A 5 -22.27 0.67 6.80
CA LYS A 5 -21.38 1.58 6.06
C LYS A 5 -22.04 2.98 6.07
N PRO A 6 -21.30 4.05 6.40
CA PRO A 6 -21.85 5.39 6.29
C PRO A 6 -22.35 5.63 4.87
N SER A 7 -23.51 6.28 4.74
CA SER A 7 -24.17 6.61 3.48
C SER A 7 -23.84 8.01 2.98
N SER A 8 -22.99 8.75 3.71
CA SER A 8 -22.58 10.11 3.39
C SER A 8 -21.14 10.37 3.84
N PRO A 9 -20.42 11.28 3.16
CA PRO A 9 -19.10 11.74 3.58
C PRO A 9 -19.07 12.24 5.04
N PRO A 10 -18.02 11.93 5.83
CA PRO A 10 -17.91 12.40 7.22
C PRO A 10 -17.80 13.92 7.35
N ARG A 11 -17.08 14.56 6.41
CA ARG A 11 -17.09 16.00 6.21
C ARG A 11 -17.93 16.30 4.97
N PRO A 12 -18.95 17.17 5.04
CA PRO A 12 -19.85 17.39 3.92
C PRO A 12 -19.11 17.85 2.67
N ILE A 13 -19.32 17.10 1.59
CA ILE A 13 -18.96 17.43 0.21
C ILE A 13 -20.10 16.97 -0.71
N ALA A 14 -20.31 17.67 -1.81
CA ALA A 14 -21.33 17.37 -2.81
C ALA A 14 -20.80 17.62 -4.23
N PRO A 15 -21.36 16.95 -5.26
CA PRO A 15 -21.04 17.27 -6.64
C PRO A 15 -21.27 18.76 -6.95
N GLY A 16 -20.29 19.40 -7.58
CA GLY A 16 -20.23 20.83 -7.85
C GLY A 16 -19.38 21.61 -6.84
N ASP A 17 -19.13 21.08 -5.64
CA ASP A 17 -18.30 21.76 -4.63
C ASP A 17 -16.89 21.99 -5.15
N ILE A 18 -16.36 23.18 -4.85
CA ILE A 18 -14.99 23.55 -5.11
C ILE A 18 -14.20 23.45 -3.81
N VAL A 19 -13.22 22.56 -3.83
CA VAL A 19 -12.29 22.32 -2.74
C VAL A 19 -10.95 22.97 -3.04
N ILE A 20 -10.28 23.46 -2.01
CA ILE A 20 -8.95 24.04 -2.10
C ILE A 20 -7.98 23.39 -1.12
N ALA A 21 -6.72 23.35 -1.51
CA ALA A 21 -5.60 22.96 -0.66
C ALA A 21 -4.33 23.73 -1.05
N PHE A 22 -3.45 23.92 -0.08
CA PHE A 22 -2.13 24.49 -0.33
C PHE A 22 -1.18 23.43 -0.90
N SER A 23 -0.59 23.71 -2.06
CA SER A 23 0.43 22.87 -2.67
C SER A 23 1.81 23.40 -2.32
N GLU A 24 2.56 22.66 -1.52
CA GLU A 24 3.93 23.05 -1.16
C GLU A 24 4.88 23.03 -2.36
N THR A 25 4.59 22.21 -3.38
CA THR A 25 5.39 22.12 -4.61
C THR A 25 5.22 23.36 -5.48
N LEU A 26 4.03 23.98 -5.45
CA LEU A 26 3.74 25.21 -6.18
C LEU A 26 3.93 26.47 -5.34
N ASP A 27 4.06 26.33 -4.02
CA ASP A 27 4.00 27.41 -3.03
C ASP A 27 2.77 28.30 -3.22
N ALA A 28 1.62 27.66 -3.49
CA ALA A 28 0.37 28.33 -3.83
C ALA A 28 -0.85 27.49 -3.45
N TRP A 29 -1.99 28.15 -3.29
CA TRP A 29 -3.28 27.48 -3.20
C TRP A 29 -3.67 26.92 -4.56
N THR A 30 -4.35 25.77 -4.54
CA THR A 30 -4.84 25.05 -5.72
C THR A 30 -6.28 24.64 -5.49
N ALA A 31 -7.01 24.32 -6.56
CA ALA A 31 -8.43 24.03 -6.49
C ALA A 31 -8.81 22.78 -7.31
N ALA A 32 -9.85 22.08 -6.86
CA ALA A 32 -10.49 20.98 -7.55
C ALA A 32 -12.02 21.08 -7.42
N GLN A 33 -12.74 20.43 -8.33
CA GLN A 33 -14.19 20.26 -8.25
C GLN A 33 -14.53 18.82 -7.88
N ILE A 34 -15.47 18.64 -6.94
CA ILE A 34 -16.12 17.36 -6.69
C ILE A 34 -17.11 17.11 -7.82
N THR A 35 -16.98 15.99 -8.51
CA THR A 35 -17.77 15.65 -9.71
C THR A 35 -18.83 14.60 -9.46
N GLY A 36 -18.61 13.74 -8.48
CA GLY A 36 -19.52 12.63 -8.14
C GLY A 36 -19.16 12.01 -6.80
N LEU A 37 -20.10 11.26 -6.23
CA LEU A 37 -19.93 10.48 -5.01
C LEU A 37 -20.38 9.05 -5.27
N ASP A 38 -19.61 8.09 -4.79
CA ASP A 38 -19.96 6.67 -4.75
C ASP A 38 -20.10 6.21 -3.29
N PRO A 39 -21.34 6.07 -2.77
CA PRO A 39 -21.56 5.63 -1.40
C PRO A 39 -21.18 4.17 -1.13
N ASP A 40 -21.16 3.30 -2.14
CA ASP A 40 -20.87 1.88 -1.96
C ASP A 40 -19.36 1.65 -1.78
N GLY A 41 -18.58 2.31 -2.63
CA GLY A 41 -17.13 2.37 -2.59
C GLY A 41 -16.58 3.40 -1.59
N GLN A 42 -17.40 4.32 -1.09
CA GLN A 42 -16.98 5.44 -0.23
C GLN A 42 -15.96 6.36 -0.90
N MET A 43 -16.21 6.65 -2.18
CA MET A 43 -15.30 7.42 -3.04
C MET A 43 -15.93 8.74 -3.50
N ALA A 44 -15.08 9.69 -3.83
CA ALA A 44 -15.44 10.96 -4.46
C ALA A 44 -14.62 11.16 -5.73
N GLY A 45 -15.28 11.50 -6.84
CA GLY A 45 -14.62 11.90 -8.07
C GLY A 45 -14.11 13.33 -7.94
N VAL A 46 -12.80 13.54 -8.08
CA VAL A 46 -12.13 14.83 -7.90
C VAL A 46 -11.47 15.23 -9.21
N LEU A 47 -11.87 16.38 -9.74
CA LEU A 47 -11.33 16.97 -10.96
C LEU A 47 -10.44 18.16 -10.59
N ASP A 48 -9.14 18.07 -10.83
CA ASP A 48 -8.24 19.20 -10.60
C ASP A 48 -8.58 20.34 -11.57
N LEU A 49 -8.49 21.57 -11.08
CA LEU A 49 -8.61 22.77 -11.91
C LEU A 49 -7.24 23.27 -12.32
N ASP A 50 -7.13 23.86 -13.52
CA ASP A 50 -5.94 24.59 -13.95
C ASP A 50 -5.89 25.96 -13.28
N TRP A 51 -5.73 25.95 -11.95
CA TRP A 51 -5.75 27.14 -11.13
C TRP A 51 -4.74 27.02 -9.99
N SER A 52 -3.97 28.09 -9.78
CA SER A 52 -3.28 28.32 -8.51
C SER A 52 -3.14 29.81 -8.21
N GLY A 53 -3.11 30.17 -6.94
CA GLY A 53 -2.86 31.55 -6.55
C GLY A 53 -2.75 31.76 -5.04
N PRO A 54 -2.95 33.00 -4.57
CA PRO A 54 -3.17 33.32 -3.16
C PRO A 54 -4.37 32.56 -2.59
N GLU A 55 -4.51 32.53 -1.26
CA GLU A 55 -5.63 31.85 -0.59
C GLU A 55 -6.98 32.42 -1.05
N PRO A 56 -7.82 31.63 -1.76
CA PRO A 56 -9.12 32.10 -2.17
C PRO A 56 -10.11 31.95 -1.01
N THR A 57 -10.98 32.94 -0.85
CA THR A 57 -12.03 32.96 0.18
C THR A 57 -13.37 32.51 -0.38
N SER A 58 -13.56 32.62 -1.70
CA SER A 58 -14.77 32.19 -2.40
C SER A 58 -14.46 31.74 -3.83
N VAL A 59 -15.42 31.07 -4.48
CA VAL A 59 -15.31 30.69 -5.89
C VAL A 59 -15.10 31.89 -6.84
N ALA A 60 -15.51 33.10 -6.46
CA ALA A 60 -15.29 34.30 -7.27
C ALA A 60 -13.81 34.67 -7.38
N ASP A 61 -13.00 34.33 -6.37
CA ASP A 61 -11.55 34.62 -6.34
C ASP A 61 -10.78 33.76 -7.35
N LEU A 62 -11.39 32.68 -7.85
CA LEU A 62 -10.78 31.80 -8.84
C LEU A 62 -10.81 32.40 -10.25
N GLY A 63 -11.70 33.36 -10.52
CA GLY A 63 -11.93 33.89 -11.87
C GLY A 63 -12.55 32.85 -12.81
N GLU A 64 -12.14 32.88 -14.09
CA GLU A 64 -12.49 31.83 -15.04
C GLU A 64 -11.61 30.59 -14.78
N VAL A 65 -12.25 29.47 -14.43
CA VAL A 65 -11.57 28.20 -14.17
C VAL A 65 -11.86 27.19 -15.27
N SER A 66 -10.84 26.43 -15.64
CA SER A 66 -10.92 25.29 -16.55
C SER A 66 -10.45 24.01 -15.86
N PRO A 67 -10.93 22.83 -16.30
CA PRO A 67 -10.34 21.56 -15.91
C PRO A 67 -8.84 21.49 -16.25
N LEU A 68 -8.05 20.87 -15.37
CA LEU A 68 -6.65 20.60 -15.66
C LEU A 68 -6.54 19.50 -16.73
N VAL A 69 -5.90 19.83 -17.85
CA VAL A 69 -5.56 18.88 -18.92
C VAL A 69 -4.11 18.45 -18.80
N LEU A 70 -3.87 17.14 -18.77
CA LEU A 70 -2.54 16.56 -18.70
C LEU A 70 -2.06 16.23 -20.10
N THR A 71 -1.01 16.91 -20.56
CA THR A 71 -0.40 16.70 -21.90
C THR A 71 0.88 15.86 -21.84
N HIS A 72 1.29 15.49 -20.63
CA HIS A 72 2.58 14.85 -20.36
C HIS A 72 2.56 13.33 -20.32
N THR A 73 1.38 12.74 -20.36
CA THR A 73 1.18 11.29 -20.35
C THR A 73 1.19 10.74 -21.78
N ASN A 74 1.75 9.54 -21.98
CA ASN A 74 1.80 8.87 -23.30
C ASN A 74 0.41 8.52 -23.90
N TRP A 75 -0.68 8.90 -23.23
CA TRP A 75 -2.06 8.51 -23.51
C TRP A 75 -2.93 9.64 -24.09
N GLY A 76 -2.31 10.75 -24.51
CA GLY A 76 -3.01 11.93 -25.05
C GLY A 76 -3.53 12.89 -23.98
N ASP A 77 -4.22 13.96 -24.41
CA ASP A 77 -4.82 14.98 -23.55
C ASP A 77 -5.93 14.35 -22.69
N HIS A 78 -5.67 14.15 -21.39
CA HIS A 78 -6.64 13.63 -20.44
C HIS A 78 -6.86 14.62 -19.30
N LEU A 79 -8.09 14.67 -18.79
CA LEU A 79 -8.40 15.43 -17.59
C LEU A 79 -7.70 14.81 -16.38
N SER A 80 -7.19 15.65 -15.48
CA SER A 80 -6.75 15.22 -14.16
C SER A 80 -7.98 14.91 -13.29
N HIS A 81 -8.53 13.72 -13.47
CA HIS A 81 -9.79 13.29 -12.87
C HIS A 81 -9.65 11.91 -12.21
N CYS A 82 -9.80 11.85 -10.89
CA CYS A 82 -9.49 10.66 -10.10
C CYS A 82 -10.51 10.46 -8.97
N ASN A 83 -10.82 9.20 -8.68
CA ASN A 83 -11.59 8.82 -7.50
C ASN A 83 -10.65 8.69 -6.30
N TYR A 84 -10.96 9.43 -5.23
CA TYR A 84 -10.30 9.34 -3.92
C TYR A 84 -11.29 8.91 -2.85
N GLU A 85 -10.79 8.55 -1.67
CA GLU A 85 -11.63 8.39 -0.49
C GLU A 85 -12.50 9.63 -0.25
N TRP A 86 -13.79 9.44 0.05
CA TRP A 86 -14.73 10.55 0.27
C TRP A 86 -14.55 11.27 1.62
N VAL A 87 -13.41 11.07 2.28
CA VAL A 87 -13.03 11.78 3.50
C VAL A 87 -12.23 13.00 3.09
N LEU A 88 -12.86 14.18 3.09
CA LEU A 88 -12.17 15.44 2.79
C LEU A 88 -11.03 15.66 3.81
N PRO A 89 -9.75 15.74 3.39
CA PRO A 89 -8.62 15.86 4.31
C PRO A 89 -8.66 17.17 5.10
N ARG A 90 -8.23 17.17 6.37
CA ARG A 90 -8.35 18.34 7.27
C ARG A 90 -7.72 19.64 6.73
N SER A 91 -6.66 19.57 5.93
CA SER A 91 -6.04 20.70 5.24
C SER A 91 -6.86 21.29 4.08
N TYR A 92 -7.91 20.59 3.65
CA TYR A 92 -8.77 20.98 2.54
C TYR A 92 -10.03 21.70 3.05
N ARG A 93 -10.51 22.65 2.26
CA ARG A 93 -11.72 23.45 2.54
C ARG A 93 -12.60 23.59 1.30
N VAL A 94 -13.91 23.57 1.51
CA VAL A 94 -14.89 23.92 0.47
C VAL A 94 -15.09 25.44 0.49
N ILE A 95 -15.03 26.09 -0.68
CA ILE A 95 -15.19 27.56 -0.81
C ILE A 95 -16.43 27.98 -1.60
N GLY A 96 -17.27 27.03 -1.98
CA GLY A 96 -18.50 27.24 -2.74
C GLY A 96 -18.70 26.13 -3.76
N SER A 97 -19.61 26.35 -4.71
CA SER A 97 -19.96 25.38 -5.74
C SER A 97 -20.04 26.04 -7.11
N LEU A 98 -19.67 25.30 -8.16
CA LEU A 98 -19.86 25.68 -9.56
C LEU A 98 -20.65 24.60 -10.30
N PRO A 99 -21.27 24.91 -11.45
CA PRO A 99 -21.77 23.88 -12.37
C PRO A 99 -20.65 22.89 -12.71
N LEU A 100 -21.03 21.62 -12.89
CA LEU A 100 -20.06 20.57 -13.22
C LEU A 100 -19.34 20.89 -14.53
N LEU A 101 -18.02 20.95 -14.48
CA LEU A 101 -17.16 21.12 -15.65
C LEU A 101 -16.96 19.79 -16.39
N CYS A 102 -17.13 18.67 -15.69
CA CYS A 102 -17.14 17.33 -16.25
C CYS A 102 -18.31 16.53 -15.65
N SER A 103 -19.06 15.84 -16.51
CA SER A 103 -20.17 14.98 -16.09
C SER A 103 -19.85 13.48 -16.24
N GLU A 104 -18.77 13.14 -16.94
CA GLU A 104 -18.29 11.77 -17.03
C GLU A 104 -17.67 11.35 -15.70
N PRO A 105 -17.80 10.08 -15.28
CA PRO A 105 -17.19 9.58 -14.06
C PRO A 105 -15.67 9.39 -14.24
N ALA A 106 -14.92 9.60 -13.16
CA ALA A 106 -13.48 9.35 -13.15
C ALA A 106 -13.19 7.87 -13.41
N GLN A 107 -12.21 7.61 -14.28
CA GLN A 107 -11.77 6.25 -14.62
C GLN A 107 -10.52 5.82 -13.85
N SER A 108 -9.91 6.74 -13.10
CA SER A 108 -8.71 6.49 -12.28
C SER A 108 -9.05 6.45 -10.81
N TYR A 109 -8.28 5.69 -10.03
CA TYR A 109 -8.41 5.57 -8.58
C TYR A 109 -7.05 5.84 -7.92
N SER A 110 -7.08 6.49 -6.77
CA SER A 110 -5.88 6.73 -5.96
C SER A 110 -6.27 6.83 -4.50
N THR A 111 -5.28 6.80 -3.62
CA THR A 111 -5.46 6.92 -2.18
C THR A 111 -4.60 8.07 -1.66
N GLY A 112 -5.19 8.89 -0.80
CA GLY A 112 -4.55 10.12 -0.33
C GLY A 112 -4.65 11.21 -1.37
N TRP A 113 -5.41 12.25 -1.04
CA TRP A 113 -5.58 13.42 -1.89
C TRP A 113 -4.23 14.12 -2.11
N ARG A 114 -3.92 14.46 -3.36
CA ARG A 114 -2.66 15.11 -3.76
C ARG A 114 -2.90 16.34 -4.64
N LEU A 115 -3.85 17.17 -4.24
CA LEU A 115 -4.23 18.33 -5.01
C LEU A 115 -3.03 19.26 -5.24
N GLY A 116 -2.83 19.63 -6.50
CA GLY A 116 -1.73 20.47 -6.95
C GLY A 116 -0.47 19.73 -7.42
N GLU A 117 -0.31 18.43 -7.12
CA GLU A 117 0.84 17.64 -7.62
C GLU A 117 0.80 17.54 -9.15
N ARG A 118 -0.35 17.17 -9.71
CA ARG A 118 -0.55 17.07 -11.17
C ARG A 118 -0.39 18.41 -11.87
N LEU A 119 -0.90 19.49 -11.28
CA LEU A 119 -0.72 20.85 -11.79
C LEU A 119 0.75 21.26 -11.80
N ALA A 120 1.50 20.95 -10.73
CA ALA A 120 2.93 21.23 -10.66
C ALA A 120 3.70 20.52 -11.77
N LEU A 121 3.42 19.23 -12.00
CA LEU A 121 4.02 18.45 -13.08
C LEU A 121 3.66 19.02 -14.46
N GLN A 122 2.39 19.40 -14.66
CA GLN A 122 1.93 19.97 -15.92
C GLN A 122 2.61 21.30 -16.24
N ARG A 123 2.69 22.24 -15.27
CA ARG A 123 3.34 23.54 -15.49
C ARG A 123 4.82 23.44 -15.81
N ARG A 124 5.51 22.42 -15.30
CA ARG A 124 6.91 22.13 -15.66
C ARG A 124 7.02 21.67 -17.11
N ARG A 125 6.12 20.79 -17.51
CA ARG A 125 6.02 20.31 -18.90
C ARG A 125 5.73 21.47 -19.86
N ASP A 126 4.86 22.40 -19.49
CA ASP A 126 4.55 23.59 -20.28
C ASP A 126 5.76 24.53 -20.43
N ARG A 127 6.65 24.57 -19.43
CA ARG A 127 7.96 25.25 -19.51
C ARG A 127 9.01 24.51 -20.35
N GLY A 128 8.68 23.34 -20.90
CA GLY A 128 9.59 22.51 -21.69
C GLY A 128 10.52 21.63 -20.86
N GLU A 129 10.31 21.51 -19.54
CA GLU A 129 11.10 20.61 -18.69
C GLU A 129 10.70 19.15 -18.97
N ARG A 130 11.57 18.43 -19.69
CA ARG A 130 11.29 17.06 -20.14
C ARG A 130 11.87 15.97 -19.24
N THR A 131 12.85 16.29 -18.41
CA THR A 131 13.46 15.35 -17.46
C THR A 131 12.43 14.83 -16.45
N PRO A 132 12.50 13.53 -16.06
CA PRO A 132 11.73 13.03 -14.94
C PRO A 132 12.01 13.89 -13.71
N TRP A 133 10.96 14.47 -13.13
CA TRP A 133 11.09 15.24 -11.91
C TRP A 133 10.97 14.32 -10.68
N SER A 134 11.84 14.55 -9.71
CA SER A 134 11.71 14.04 -8.34
C SER A 134 11.65 15.22 -7.40
N ASP A 135 10.72 15.20 -6.45
CA ASP A 135 10.68 16.21 -5.40
C ASP A 135 12.00 16.16 -4.60
N PRO A 136 12.76 17.27 -4.49
CA PRO A 136 13.99 17.26 -3.69
C PRO A 136 13.73 16.98 -2.20
N ARG A 137 12.48 17.09 -1.75
CA ARG A 137 12.04 16.80 -0.38
C ARG A 137 11.61 15.33 -0.22
N GLU A 138 11.63 14.54 -1.30
CA GLU A 138 11.33 13.12 -1.28
C GLU A 138 12.61 12.29 -1.21
N LEU A 139 12.60 11.28 -0.35
CA LEU A 139 13.67 10.31 -0.19
C LEU A 139 13.08 8.90 -0.16
N SER A 140 13.57 8.02 -1.03
CA SER A 140 13.24 6.59 -1.01
C SER A 140 14.51 5.79 -0.78
N ILE A 141 14.56 5.05 0.34
CA ILE A 141 15.73 4.32 0.82
C ILE A 141 15.33 3.00 1.50
N THR A 142 16.29 2.11 1.75
CA THR A 142 16.02 0.85 2.48
C THR A 142 16.06 1.04 3.99
N GLY A 143 15.48 0.11 4.76
CA GLY A 143 15.59 0.09 6.22
C GLY A 143 17.04 0.06 6.71
N THR A 144 17.90 -0.70 6.01
CA THR A 144 19.34 -0.75 6.27
C THR A 144 20.00 0.61 6.08
N ASP A 145 19.62 1.36 5.03
CA ASP A 145 20.16 2.71 4.78
C ASP A 145 19.77 3.69 5.86
N VAL A 146 18.51 3.66 6.33
CA VAL A 146 18.07 4.47 7.47
C VAL A 146 18.89 4.10 8.71
N GLY A 147 19.08 2.81 8.98
CA GLY A 147 19.91 2.34 10.10
C GLY A 147 21.34 2.89 10.05
N ARG A 148 21.96 2.90 8.86
CA ARG A 148 23.29 3.50 8.65
C ARG A 148 23.28 5.01 8.89
N MET A 149 22.35 5.74 8.27
CA MET A 149 22.25 7.20 8.40
C MET A 149 21.99 7.66 9.84
N THR A 150 21.23 6.87 10.60
CA THR A 150 20.85 7.19 11.99
C THR A 150 21.82 6.62 13.03
N SER A 151 22.84 5.86 12.62
CA SER A 151 23.86 5.30 13.52
C SER A 151 24.98 6.29 13.87
N GLU A 152 25.19 7.29 13.04
CA GLU A 152 26.20 8.33 13.25
C GLU A 152 25.50 9.64 13.68
N PRO A 153 26.12 10.45 14.56
CA PRO A 153 25.58 11.75 14.96
C PRO A 153 25.70 12.75 13.80
N VAL A 154 24.77 12.65 12.85
CA VAL A 154 24.62 13.54 11.70
C VAL A 154 23.49 14.53 11.98
N GLU A 155 23.64 15.75 11.45
CA GLU A 155 22.65 16.80 11.56
C GLU A 155 21.28 16.34 10.98
N PRO A 156 20.14 16.64 11.64
CA PRO A 156 18.82 16.22 11.16
C PRO A 156 18.51 16.73 9.74
N ARG A 157 17.99 15.85 8.88
CA ARG A 157 17.59 16.12 7.50
C ARG A 157 16.22 16.79 7.42
N ARG A 158 16.20 18.07 7.82
CA ARG A 158 15.01 18.95 7.80
C ARG A 158 14.62 19.41 6.40
N ASP A 159 15.32 19.02 5.37
CA ASP A 159 14.95 19.24 3.97
C ASP A 159 13.97 18.18 3.45
N ILE A 160 13.98 16.98 4.05
CA ILE A 160 13.10 15.88 3.65
C ILE A 160 11.73 16.03 4.30
N ARG A 161 10.68 15.87 3.48
CA ARG A 161 9.26 15.93 3.87
C ARG A 161 8.54 14.61 3.59
N HIS A 162 8.99 13.86 2.58
CA HIS A 162 8.40 12.60 2.16
C HIS A 162 9.46 11.51 2.25
N LEU A 163 9.27 10.54 3.15
CA LEU A 163 10.19 9.42 3.32
C LEU A 163 9.48 8.11 3.00
N ARG A 164 10.03 7.37 2.05
CA ARG A 164 9.67 5.98 1.76
C ARG A 164 10.81 5.08 2.20
N VAL A 165 10.51 4.16 3.11
CA VAL A 165 11.43 3.13 3.58
C VAL A 165 10.91 1.76 3.18
N THR A 166 11.67 1.06 2.36
CA THR A 166 11.37 -0.32 1.91
C THR A 166 12.33 -1.30 2.56
N GLU A 167 12.04 -2.60 2.46
CA GLU A 167 12.94 -3.67 2.92
C GLU A 167 13.34 -3.49 4.40
N VAL A 168 12.39 -3.05 5.22
CA VAL A 168 12.63 -2.89 6.65
C VAL A 168 12.68 -4.26 7.31
N GLU A 169 13.86 -4.68 7.75
CA GLU A 169 14.04 -5.85 8.63
C GLU A 169 13.88 -5.46 10.11
N SER A 170 14.55 -4.37 10.51
CA SER A 170 14.49 -3.77 11.84
C SER A 170 14.75 -2.26 11.73
N LEU A 171 13.87 -1.43 12.29
CA LEU A 171 13.96 0.03 12.21
C LEU A 171 13.63 0.69 13.54
N ASP A 172 14.55 1.52 14.03
CA ASP A 172 14.34 2.35 15.22
C ASP A 172 13.58 3.63 14.86
N CYS A 173 12.34 3.71 15.31
CA CYS A 173 11.45 4.82 14.99
C CYS A 173 11.78 6.09 15.77
N GLU A 174 12.44 5.99 16.92
CA GLU A 174 12.88 7.15 17.70
C GLU A 174 14.02 7.86 16.96
N ARG A 175 15.01 7.10 16.51
CA ARG A 175 16.11 7.62 15.70
C ARG A 175 15.65 8.14 14.34
N LEU A 176 14.70 7.46 13.69
CA LEU A 176 14.10 7.95 12.45
C LEU A 176 13.45 9.32 12.67
N ALA A 177 12.67 9.48 13.74
CA ALA A 177 11.99 10.75 14.01
C ALA A 177 12.96 11.87 14.41
N GLU A 178 14.07 11.54 15.08
CA GLU A 178 15.14 12.51 15.38
C GLU A 178 15.87 12.98 14.12
N HIS A 179 16.14 12.07 13.19
CA HIS A 179 16.88 12.37 11.98
C HIS A 179 16.01 13.04 10.90
N PHE A 180 14.72 12.72 10.84
CA PHE A 180 13.75 13.31 9.91
C PHE A 180 12.57 13.96 10.66
N PRO A 181 12.78 15.07 11.39
CA PRO A 181 11.76 15.61 12.29
C PRO A 181 10.59 16.32 11.59
N GLU A 182 10.77 16.75 10.33
CA GLU A 182 9.80 17.56 9.58
C GLU A 182 8.96 16.75 8.59
N LEU A 183 8.90 15.42 8.74
CA LEU A 183 8.14 14.57 7.81
C LEU A 183 6.66 14.94 7.79
N THR A 184 6.14 15.14 6.60
CA THR A 184 4.70 15.26 6.32
C THR A 184 4.15 13.95 5.75
N THR A 185 4.99 13.12 5.13
CA THR A 185 4.63 11.81 4.58
C THR A 185 5.65 10.76 4.99
N LEU A 186 5.18 9.64 5.54
CA LEU A 186 6.01 8.50 5.89
C LEU A 186 5.38 7.21 5.35
N SER A 187 6.14 6.45 4.58
CA SER A 187 5.76 5.11 4.11
C SER A 187 6.80 4.11 4.59
N LEU A 188 6.39 3.11 5.36
CA LEU A 188 7.24 2.04 5.86
C LEU A 188 6.71 0.70 5.34
N SER A 189 7.60 -0.11 4.78
CA SER A 189 7.27 -1.45 4.30
C SER A 189 8.43 -2.42 4.55
N GLY A 190 8.08 -3.65 4.90
CA GLY A 190 9.04 -4.73 5.09
C GLY A 190 8.46 -6.07 4.69
N ASP A 191 9.12 -7.12 5.14
CA ASP A 191 8.64 -8.49 5.06
C ASP A 191 8.69 -9.10 6.47
N LEU A 192 7.57 -9.03 7.18
CA LEU A 192 7.48 -9.34 8.61
C LEU A 192 8.56 -8.61 9.46
N GLY A 193 8.93 -7.40 9.05
CA GLY A 193 9.98 -6.60 9.68
C GLY A 193 9.60 -6.07 11.06
N LEU A 194 10.56 -5.51 11.79
CA LEU A 194 10.36 -5.00 13.14
C LEU A 194 10.51 -3.48 13.21
N LEU A 195 9.54 -2.81 13.83
CA LEU A 195 9.67 -1.45 14.30
C LEU A 195 9.98 -1.48 15.79
N VAL A 196 11.17 -1.02 16.16
CA VAL A 196 11.59 -0.85 17.55
C VAL A 196 11.41 0.60 17.97
N HIS A 197 11.11 0.82 19.25
CA HIS A 197 10.78 2.15 19.80
C HIS A 197 9.69 2.88 18.98
N ALA A 198 8.67 2.13 18.52
CA ALA A 198 7.66 2.63 17.59
C ALA A 198 6.86 3.83 18.11
N SER A 199 6.71 3.97 19.43
CA SER A 199 6.16 5.18 20.06
C SER A 199 6.89 6.47 19.65
N GLY A 200 8.16 6.40 19.22
CA GLY A 200 8.95 7.52 18.68
C GLY A 200 8.30 8.23 17.50
N LEU A 201 7.44 7.56 16.72
CA LEU A 201 6.68 8.19 15.64
C LEU A 201 5.74 9.31 16.13
N ASN A 202 5.36 9.32 17.42
CA ASN A 202 4.60 10.43 18.02
C ASN A 202 5.38 11.76 18.03
N ARG A 203 6.68 11.78 17.74
CA ARG A 203 7.47 13.02 17.65
C ARG A 203 7.24 13.78 16.34
N LEU A 204 6.64 13.15 15.34
CA LEU A 204 6.45 13.72 14.00
C LEU A 204 5.19 14.60 13.94
N ALA A 205 5.17 15.72 14.64
CA ALA A 205 3.99 16.58 14.77
C ALA A 205 3.43 17.11 13.43
N SER A 206 4.28 17.21 12.40
CA SER A 206 3.93 17.65 11.05
C SER A 206 3.40 16.53 10.14
N LEU A 207 3.34 15.28 10.63
CA LEU A 207 2.96 14.11 9.83
C LEU A 207 1.50 14.20 9.38
N ARG A 208 1.30 14.24 8.06
CA ARG A 208 -0.02 14.27 7.40
C ARG A 208 -0.43 12.91 6.88
N GLN A 209 0.52 12.09 6.43
CA GLN A 209 0.21 10.81 5.80
C GLN A 209 1.15 9.72 6.29
N LEU A 210 0.58 8.58 6.70
CA LEU A 210 1.31 7.42 7.18
C LEU A 210 0.83 6.14 6.52
N TRP A 211 1.78 5.41 5.92
CA TRP A 211 1.60 4.04 5.46
C TRP A 211 2.55 3.11 6.22
N ILE A 212 2.02 2.04 6.80
CA ILE A 212 2.81 0.95 7.39
C ILE A 212 2.26 -0.36 6.86
N THR A 213 3.11 -1.14 6.18
CA THR A 213 2.72 -2.44 5.62
C THR A 213 3.71 -3.53 5.99
N ASP A 214 3.19 -4.63 6.53
CA ASP A 214 3.93 -5.85 6.85
C ASP A 214 5.09 -5.64 7.84
N LEU A 215 4.78 -4.90 8.90
CA LEU A 215 5.71 -4.52 9.96
C LEU A 215 5.12 -4.78 11.35
N PHE A 216 5.98 -5.24 12.26
CA PHE A 216 5.67 -5.80 13.57
C PHE A 216 6.56 -5.16 14.65
N GLY A 217 6.57 -5.69 15.87
CA GLY A 217 7.31 -5.12 17.00
C GLY A 217 6.57 -4.03 17.78
N MET A 218 5.46 -3.53 17.23
CA MET A 218 4.57 -2.56 17.89
C MET A 218 3.58 -3.24 18.84
N SER A 219 3.34 -2.60 19.97
CA SER A 219 2.32 -2.98 20.95
C SER A 219 1.26 -1.89 21.13
N ALA A 220 0.23 -2.12 21.94
CA ALA A 220 -0.80 -1.12 22.19
C ALA A 220 -0.26 0.20 22.81
N SER A 221 0.87 0.18 23.52
CA SER A 221 1.51 1.38 24.08
C SER A 221 2.25 2.24 23.05
N ASP A 222 2.57 1.67 21.88
CA ASP A 222 3.25 2.38 20.79
C ASP A 222 2.29 3.15 19.88
N ALA A 223 0.98 3.05 20.13
CA ALA A 223 -0.03 3.67 19.30
C ALA A 223 0.20 5.17 19.12
N LEU A 224 0.07 5.63 17.87
CA LEU A 224 0.07 7.06 17.57
C LEU A 224 -1.14 7.73 18.20
N LEU A 225 -0.89 8.89 18.81
CA LEU A 225 -1.88 9.66 19.54
C LEU A 225 -2.26 10.91 18.73
N PRO A 226 -3.56 11.17 18.49
CA PRO A 226 -4.01 12.34 17.74
C PRO A 226 -3.48 13.68 18.26
N GLU A 227 -3.25 13.80 19.58
CA GLU A 227 -2.68 14.98 20.21
C GLU A 227 -1.20 15.22 19.90
N HIS A 228 -0.45 14.17 19.56
CA HIS A 228 0.98 14.26 19.22
C HIS A 228 1.23 14.40 17.72
N VAL A 229 0.33 13.85 16.90
CA VAL A 229 0.37 13.96 15.43
C VAL A 229 -0.92 14.61 14.90
N PRO A 230 -1.21 15.87 15.27
CA PRO A 230 -2.49 16.53 15.00
C PRO A 230 -2.69 16.88 13.53
N ALA A 231 -1.66 16.76 12.69
CA ALA A 231 -1.76 17.02 11.26
C ALA A 231 -2.20 15.79 10.44
N LEU A 232 -2.36 14.61 11.05
CA LEU A 232 -2.57 13.36 10.31
C LEU A 232 -3.93 13.33 9.60
N GLU A 233 -3.89 13.19 8.29
CA GLU A 233 -5.04 13.18 7.38
C GLU A 233 -5.25 11.84 6.71
N LEU A 234 -4.19 11.02 6.61
CA LEU A 234 -4.24 9.67 6.08
C LEU A 234 -3.46 8.71 6.97
N LEU A 235 -4.14 7.67 7.42
CA LEU A 235 -3.57 6.55 8.14
C LEU A 235 -3.92 5.25 7.44
N TYR A 236 -2.91 4.61 6.85
CA TYR A 236 -3.03 3.30 6.21
C TYR A 236 -2.12 2.29 6.91
N LEU A 237 -2.70 1.25 7.49
CA LEU A 237 -1.98 0.18 8.17
C LEU A 237 -2.43 -1.18 7.63
N GLY A 238 -1.51 -1.96 7.05
CA GLY A 238 -1.79 -3.29 6.52
C GLY A 238 -0.82 -4.32 7.07
N SER A 239 -1.31 -5.52 7.44
CA SER A 239 -0.46 -6.59 7.97
C SER A 239 0.40 -6.14 9.16
N ILE A 240 -0.28 -5.77 10.26
CA ILE A 240 0.33 -5.24 11.49
C ILE A 240 -0.13 -6.05 12.73
N PRO A 241 0.54 -5.93 13.91
CA PRO A 241 0.12 -6.61 15.14
C PRO A 241 -1.34 -6.30 15.52
N HIS A 242 -2.08 -7.33 15.91
CA HIS A 242 -3.50 -7.23 16.25
C HIS A 242 -3.77 -6.22 17.37
N GLU A 243 -2.98 -6.24 18.43
CA GLU A 243 -3.13 -5.32 19.56
C GLU A 243 -2.88 -3.86 19.16
N TYR A 244 -1.88 -3.61 18.32
CA TYR A 244 -1.60 -2.29 17.75
C TYR A 244 -2.75 -1.83 16.86
N ALA A 245 -3.27 -2.70 15.99
CA ALA A 245 -4.41 -2.40 15.13
C ALA A 245 -5.66 -2.01 15.93
N VAL A 246 -5.96 -2.71 17.03
CA VAL A 246 -7.07 -2.38 17.93
C VAL A 246 -6.85 -1.02 18.59
N ALA A 247 -5.65 -0.79 19.12
CA ALA A 247 -5.25 0.46 19.75
C ALA A 247 -5.36 1.67 18.80
N MET A 248 -4.94 1.50 17.55
CA MET A 248 -5.01 2.52 16.49
C MET A 248 -6.46 2.79 16.06
N ARG A 249 -7.27 1.74 15.83
CA ARG A 249 -8.70 1.91 15.50
C ARG A 249 -9.44 2.70 16.58
N SER A 250 -9.19 2.41 17.86
CA SER A 250 -9.85 3.09 18.97
C SER A 250 -9.53 4.59 19.01
N ARG A 251 -8.31 4.98 18.66
CA ARG A 251 -7.83 6.37 18.72
C ARG A 251 -8.19 7.18 17.48
N TRP A 252 -8.11 6.56 16.30
CA TRP A 252 -8.17 7.28 15.03
C TRP A 252 -9.53 7.24 14.34
N ARG A 253 -10.39 6.24 14.60
CA ARG A 253 -11.76 6.24 14.04
C ARG A 253 -12.58 7.48 14.41
N PRO A 254 -12.51 8.02 15.64
CA PRO A 254 -13.17 9.30 15.96
C PRO A 254 -12.64 10.49 15.15
N GLN A 255 -11.40 10.42 14.65
CA GLN A 255 -10.77 11.48 13.86
C GLN A 255 -11.28 11.55 12.41
N VAL A 256 -12.01 10.53 11.95
CA VAL A 256 -12.60 10.47 10.60
C VAL A 256 -13.59 11.62 10.36
N ALA A 257 -14.39 11.98 11.38
CA ALA A 257 -15.30 13.12 11.32
C ALA A 257 -14.57 14.46 11.15
N TYR A 258 -13.28 14.52 11.48
CA TYR A 258 -12.43 15.71 11.38
C TYR A 258 -11.48 15.68 10.18
N GLY A 259 -11.66 14.74 9.25
CA GLY A 259 -10.89 14.71 8.00
C GLY A 259 -9.60 13.88 8.07
N THR A 260 -9.58 12.81 8.86
CA THR A 260 -8.56 11.76 8.78
C THR A 260 -9.12 10.50 8.17
N TYR A 261 -8.64 10.11 6.99
CA TYR A 261 -8.91 8.79 6.44
C TYR A 261 -8.16 7.71 7.23
N VAL A 262 -8.85 6.64 7.60
CA VAL A 262 -8.29 5.54 8.39
C VAL A 262 -8.63 4.21 7.73
N ASP A 263 -7.60 3.54 7.24
CA ASP A 263 -7.69 2.18 6.74
C ASP A 263 -6.73 1.26 7.50
N ILE A 264 -7.28 0.22 8.11
CA ILE A 264 -6.53 -0.72 8.96
C ILE A 264 -6.97 -2.14 8.62
N THR A 265 -6.19 -2.80 7.77
CA THR A 265 -6.47 -4.12 7.21
C THR A 265 -5.51 -5.18 7.75
N ALA A 266 -5.86 -6.45 7.57
CA ALA A 266 -4.97 -7.59 7.83
C ALA A 266 -4.28 -7.58 9.22
N ALA A 267 -5.00 -7.25 10.29
CA ALA A 267 -4.46 -7.31 11.65
C ALA A 267 -4.09 -8.76 12.05
N ARG A 268 -2.81 -9.02 12.36
CA ARG A 268 -2.26 -10.37 12.58
C ARG A 268 -2.04 -10.67 14.05
N THR A 269 -2.43 -11.86 14.49
CA THR A 269 -2.11 -12.35 15.84
C THR A 269 -0.73 -13.00 15.86
N PRO A 270 -0.08 -13.12 17.04
CA PRO A 270 1.18 -13.86 17.16
C PRO A 270 1.11 -15.29 16.62
N GLU A 271 -0.03 -15.97 16.77
CA GLU A 271 -0.25 -17.31 16.25
C GLU A 271 -0.27 -17.33 14.72
N TRP A 272 -0.91 -16.35 14.09
CA TRP A 272 -0.90 -16.23 12.63
C TRP A 272 0.53 -16.05 12.11
N ILE A 273 1.35 -15.25 12.79
CA ILE A 273 2.75 -15.04 12.42
C ILE A 273 3.54 -16.34 12.56
N ALA A 274 3.40 -17.05 13.68
CA ALA A 274 4.07 -18.34 13.88
C ALA A 274 3.69 -19.37 12.81
N GLU A 275 2.43 -19.37 12.35
CA GLU A 275 1.94 -20.31 11.33
C GLU A 275 2.32 -19.97 9.89
N ASN A 276 2.61 -18.68 9.60
CA ASN A 276 2.77 -18.16 8.24
C ASN A 276 4.14 -17.49 7.98
N ARG A 277 5.05 -17.47 8.95
CA ARG A 277 6.39 -16.86 8.79
C ARG A 277 7.14 -17.40 7.59
N ASP A 278 7.18 -18.73 7.47
CA ASP A 278 7.90 -19.42 6.39
C ASP A 278 6.98 -19.79 5.22
N ASN A 279 5.78 -19.19 5.16
CA ASN A 279 4.82 -19.45 4.10
C ASN A 279 5.02 -18.42 2.96
N PRO A 280 5.50 -18.82 1.77
CA PRO A 280 5.71 -17.91 0.64
C PRO A 280 4.39 -17.38 0.05
N LEU A 281 3.24 -17.95 0.42
CA LEU A 281 1.92 -17.48 -0.01
C LEU A 281 1.23 -16.61 1.05
N ARG A 282 1.90 -16.23 2.15
CA ARG A 282 1.27 -15.53 3.29
C ARG A 282 0.54 -14.24 2.89
N HIS A 283 1.05 -13.54 1.88
CA HIS A 283 0.54 -12.26 1.39
C HIS A 283 -0.73 -12.39 0.55
N TRP A 284 -1.12 -13.62 0.18
CA TRP A 284 -2.44 -13.88 -0.41
C TRP A 284 -3.58 -13.65 0.60
N ASP A 285 -3.30 -13.70 1.91
CA ASP A 285 -4.31 -13.45 2.94
C ASP A 285 -4.70 -11.98 3.01
N GLY A 286 -5.83 -11.64 2.39
CA GLY A 286 -6.37 -10.28 2.37
C GLY A 286 -6.30 -9.59 1.01
N ARG A 287 -5.83 -10.26 -0.05
CA ARG A 287 -6.00 -9.79 -1.43
C ARG A 287 -7.47 -9.80 -1.83
N GLU A 288 -7.90 -8.78 -2.58
CA GLU A 288 -9.31 -8.59 -2.95
C GLU A 288 -9.86 -9.77 -3.76
N GLN A 289 -9.07 -10.27 -4.72
CA GLN A 289 -9.41 -11.41 -5.58
C GLN A 289 -9.29 -12.78 -4.89
N ILE A 290 -8.64 -12.86 -3.72
CA ILE A 290 -8.39 -14.13 -3.03
C ILE A 290 -9.22 -14.22 -1.75
N SER A 291 -10.29 -15.01 -1.81
CA SER A 291 -11.09 -15.27 -0.60
C SER A 291 -10.27 -15.96 0.50
N ARG A 292 -10.60 -15.68 1.77
CA ARG A 292 -9.97 -16.32 2.93
C ARG A 292 -10.01 -17.86 2.88
N THR A 293 -11.07 -18.43 2.31
CA THR A 293 -11.19 -19.88 2.11
C THR A 293 -10.20 -20.38 1.08
N CYS A 294 -10.02 -19.64 -0.02
CA CYS A 294 -9.05 -19.97 -1.05
C CYS A 294 -7.62 -19.92 -0.48
N PHE A 295 -7.26 -18.82 0.19
CA PHE A 295 -5.98 -18.69 0.89
C PHE A 295 -5.68 -19.88 1.80
N ARG A 296 -6.61 -20.24 2.70
CA ARG A 296 -6.42 -21.39 3.60
C ARG A 296 -6.15 -22.70 2.87
N LYS A 297 -6.84 -22.95 1.75
CA LYS A 297 -6.63 -24.14 0.94
C LYS A 297 -5.29 -24.10 0.20
N ALA A 298 -4.90 -22.95 -0.33
CA ALA A 298 -3.59 -22.75 -0.95
C ALA A 298 -2.45 -23.05 0.05
N VAL A 299 -2.55 -22.55 1.28
CA VAL A 299 -1.58 -22.84 2.35
C VAL A 299 -1.57 -24.32 2.73
N ALA A 300 -2.74 -24.97 2.83
CA ALA A 300 -2.81 -26.40 3.10
C ALA A 300 -2.16 -27.22 1.98
N GLN A 301 -2.38 -26.85 0.72
CA GLN A 301 -1.76 -27.50 -0.44
C GLN A 301 -0.24 -27.28 -0.47
N TYR A 302 0.23 -26.07 -0.17
CA TYR A 302 1.65 -25.76 -0.01
C TYR A 302 2.30 -26.69 1.04
N LYS A 303 1.71 -26.76 2.24
CA LYS A 303 2.21 -27.61 3.34
C LYS A 303 2.20 -29.10 2.97
N LYS A 304 1.15 -29.58 2.29
CA LYS A 304 1.04 -30.97 1.79
C LYS A 304 2.18 -31.29 0.82
N THR A 305 2.43 -30.39 -0.13
CA THR A 305 3.43 -30.58 -1.20
C THR A 305 4.84 -30.57 -0.63
N ARG A 306 5.13 -29.64 0.30
CA ARG A 306 6.40 -29.60 1.03
C ARG A 306 6.66 -30.90 1.82
N ALA A 307 5.64 -31.44 2.47
CA ALA A 307 5.77 -32.71 3.19
C ALA A 307 6.04 -33.90 2.24
N ALA A 308 5.35 -33.94 1.10
CA ALA A 308 5.56 -34.96 0.07
C ALA A 308 6.97 -34.88 -0.54
N LEU A 309 7.47 -33.66 -0.79
CA LEU A 309 8.82 -33.40 -1.26
C LEU A 309 9.86 -33.95 -0.27
N ILE A 310 9.78 -33.56 1.01
CA ILE A 310 10.72 -34.03 2.05
C ILE A 310 10.69 -35.56 2.16
N ALA A 311 9.50 -36.17 2.11
CA ALA A 311 9.37 -37.63 2.14
C ALA A 311 10.05 -38.30 0.93
N ALA A 312 9.82 -37.80 -0.29
CA ALA A 312 10.43 -38.33 -1.51
C ALA A 312 11.96 -38.19 -1.52
N LEU A 313 12.49 -37.15 -0.87
CA LEU A 313 13.93 -36.93 -0.75
C LEU A 313 14.58 -37.81 0.34
N SER A 314 13.81 -38.25 1.34
CA SER A 314 14.32 -39.03 2.48
C SER A 314 14.33 -40.55 2.24
N ASP A 315 13.59 -41.06 1.25
CA ASP A 315 13.33 -42.49 1.04
C ASP A 315 14.53 -43.30 0.48
N GLY A 316 15.72 -42.69 0.34
CA GLY A 316 16.98 -43.36 -0.03
C GLY A 316 17.08 -43.88 -1.49
N SER A 317 15.96 -44.17 -2.14
CA SER A 317 15.90 -44.53 -3.56
C SER A 317 16.18 -43.30 -4.43
N GLN A 318 17.19 -43.43 -5.30
CA GLN A 318 17.61 -42.38 -6.23
C GLN A 318 17.01 -42.59 -7.63
N GLU A 319 16.75 -43.85 -8.01
CA GLU A 319 16.32 -44.22 -9.38
C GLU A 319 14.92 -43.67 -9.71
N ASP A 320 13.98 -43.68 -8.77
CA ASP A 320 12.59 -43.24 -9.01
C ASP A 320 12.32 -41.77 -8.63
N ARG A 321 13.33 -41.08 -8.08
CA ARG A 321 13.15 -39.73 -7.53
C ARG A 321 12.65 -38.72 -8.57
N PRO A 322 13.22 -38.61 -9.79
CA PRO A 322 12.72 -37.65 -10.78
C PRO A 322 11.24 -37.86 -11.12
N ALA A 323 10.80 -39.11 -11.30
CA ALA A 323 9.40 -39.42 -11.58
C ALA A 323 8.50 -39.05 -10.40
N ARG A 324 8.94 -39.30 -9.16
CA ARG A 324 8.18 -38.93 -7.96
C ARG A 324 8.08 -37.42 -7.78
N LEU A 325 9.15 -36.67 -8.03
CA LEU A 325 9.14 -35.20 -7.97
C LEU A 325 8.22 -34.62 -9.03
N HIS A 326 8.26 -35.14 -10.26
CA HIS A 326 7.35 -34.72 -11.33
C HIS A 326 5.89 -34.93 -10.92
N GLU A 327 5.59 -36.10 -10.33
CA GLU A 327 4.25 -36.41 -9.83
C GLU A 327 3.79 -35.47 -8.69
N ILE A 328 4.68 -35.09 -7.78
CA ILE A 328 4.38 -34.10 -6.73
C ILE A 328 4.04 -32.74 -7.36
N GLY A 329 4.80 -32.31 -8.37
CA GLY A 329 4.50 -31.10 -9.14
C GLY A 329 3.14 -31.18 -9.82
N ARG A 330 2.82 -32.32 -10.44
CA ARG A 330 1.52 -32.58 -11.07
C ARG A 330 0.37 -32.48 -10.07
N GLU A 331 0.48 -33.13 -8.91
CA GLU A 331 -0.52 -33.05 -7.84
C GLU A 331 -0.71 -31.61 -7.32
N TYR A 332 0.37 -30.82 -7.28
CA TYR A 332 0.33 -29.40 -6.91
C TYR A 332 -0.46 -28.60 -7.96
N GLY A 333 -0.14 -28.75 -9.25
CA GLY A 333 -0.84 -28.08 -10.34
C GLY A 333 -2.34 -28.40 -10.34
N GLU A 334 -2.72 -29.68 -10.27
CA GLU A 334 -4.13 -30.10 -10.23
C GLU A 334 -4.91 -29.51 -9.06
N ALA A 335 -4.28 -29.38 -7.89
CA ALA A 335 -4.90 -28.78 -6.74
C ALA A 335 -5.18 -27.29 -6.97
N PHE A 336 -4.27 -26.55 -7.61
CA PHE A 336 -4.48 -25.14 -7.94
C PHE A 336 -5.48 -24.93 -9.08
N ASN A 337 -5.50 -25.81 -10.10
CA ASN A 337 -6.60 -25.86 -11.08
C ASN A 337 -7.97 -25.97 -10.41
N LEU A 338 -8.10 -26.83 -9.39
CA LEU A 338 -9.35 -26.98 -8.66
C LEU A 338 -9.72 -25.74 -7.85
N LEU A 339 -8.74 -25.05 -7.27
CA LEU A 339 -8.97 -23.79 -6.55
C LEU A 339 -9.39 -22.68 -7.49
N ASP A 340 -8.79 -22.62 -8.67
CA ASP A 340 -9.00 -21.56 -9.64
C ASP A 340 -10.31 -21.68 -10.41
N ARG A 341 -10.73 -22.91 -10.75
CA ARG A 341 -11.89 -23.24 -11.62
C ARG A 341 -13.16 -22.40 -11.41
N ARG A 342 -13.42 -21.94 -10.19
CA ARG A 342 -14.63 -21.17 -9.86
C ARG A 342 -14.43 -19.66 -9.85
N THR A 343 -13.22 -19.20 -9.57
CA THR A 343 -12.95 -17.79 -9.29
C THR A 343 -12.01 -17.13 -10.29
N GLY A 344 -11.21 -17.90 -11.05
CA GLY A 344 -10.26 -17.36 -12.02
C GLY A 344 -9.31 -16.34 -11.38
N PHE A 345 -8.81 -16.66 -10.19
CA PHE A 345 -8.01 -15.74 -9.38
C PHE A 345 -6.51 -15.87 -9.63
N ILE A 346 -6.08 -16.98 -10.24
CA ILE A 346 -4.67 -17.18 -10.56
C ILE A 346 -4.36 -16.45 -11.87
N GLU A 347 -3.86 -15.23 -11.75
CA GLU A 347 -3.37 -14.47 -12.90
C GLU A 347 -1.85 -14.59 -13.03
N THR A 348 -1.23 -13.67 -13.78
CA THR A 348 0.22 -13.68 -14.02
C THR A 348 1.03 -13.61 -12.72
N VAL A 349 0.61 -12.80 -11.76
CA VAL A 349 1.32 -12.60 -10.49
C VAL A 349 1.19 -13.84 -9.60
N GLU A 350 -0.03 -14.31 -9.37
CA GLU A 350 -0.29 -15.50 -8.55
C GLU A 350 0.40 -16.73 -9.14
N ARG A 351 0.43 -16.86 -10.48
CA ARG A 351 1.22 -17.88 -11.16
C ARG A 351 2.68 -17.85 -10.73
N GLU A 352 3.34 -16.71 -10.91
CA GLU A 352 4.77 -16.55 -10.61
C GLU A 352 5.06 -16.88 -9.14
N GLU A 353 4.15 -16.49 -8.24
CA GLU A 353 4.24 -16.78 -6.81
C GLU A 353 4.09 -18.27 -6.49
N LEU A 354 3.29 -19.03 -7.26
CA LEU A 354 3.18 -20.48 -7.10
C LEU A 354 4.47 -21.21 -7.49
N TYR A 355 5.14 -20.80 -8.59
CA TYR A 355 6.45 -21.37 -8.95
C TYR A 355 7.53 -20.94 -7.96
N ALA A 356 7.56 -19.67 -7.56
CA ALA A 356 8.48 -19.19 -6.52
C ALA A 356 8.28 -19.96 -5.20
N ALA A 357 7.05 -20.33 -4.85
CA ALA A 357 6.78 -21.16 -3.69
C ALA A 357 7.38 -22.57 -3.81
N LEU A 358 7.42 -23.18 -5.00
CA LEU A 358 8.11 -24.45 -5.25
C LEU A 358 9.63 -24.31 -5.10
N ASP A 359 10.21 -23.22 -5.64
CA ASP A 359 11.64 -22.93 -5.49
C ASP A 359 12.03 -22.79 -4.02
N VAL A 360 11.19 -22.12 -3.22
CA VAL A 360 11.37 -22.02 -1.76
C VAL A 360 11.31 -23.39 -1.10
N MET A 361 10.36 -24.26 -1.48
CA MET A 361 10.30 -25.63 -0.91
C MET A 361 11.57 -26.44 -1.19
N VAL A 362 12.12 -26.33 -2.41
CA VAL A 362 13.37 -27.03 -2.79
C VAL A 362 14.54 -26.46 -2.01
N SER A 363 14.69 -25.14 -1.97
CA SER A 363 15.76 -24.45 -1.23
C SER A 363 15.76 -24.81 0.27
N ASP A 364 14.57 -24.91 0.87
CA ASP A 364 14.40 -25.34 2.25
C ASP A 364 14.81 -26.81 2.45
N ALA A 365 14.45 -27.69 1.51
CA ALA A 365 14.80 -29.10 1.56
C ALA A 365 16.31 -29.31 1.40
N GLU A 366 16.96 -28.58 0.48
CA GLU A 366 18.42 -28.57 0.33
C GLU A 366 19.12 -28.18 1.63
N ARG A 367 18.66 -27.09 2.27
CA ARG A 367 19.20 -26.62 3.56
C ARG A 367 19.00 -27.65 4.67
N ALA A 368 17.83 -28.29 4.73
CA ALA A 368 17.51 -29.26 5.77
C ALA A 368 18.29 -30.57 5.62
N LEU A 369 18.54 -31.02 4.39
CA LEU A 369 19.22 -32.28 4.09
C LEU A 369 20.73 -32.10 3.88
N GLY A 370 21.22 -30.87 3.70
CA GLY A 370 22.63 -30.58 3.43
C GLY A 370 23.09 -31.07 2.05
N VAL A 371 22.18 -31.17 1.08
CA VAL A 371 22.45 -31.66 -0.28
C VAL A 371 22.02 -30.62 -1.31
N ARG A 372 22.66 -30.64 -2.48
CA ARG A 372 22.17 -29.93 -3.67
C ARG A 372 21.19 -30.82 -4.43
N LEU A 373 20.03 -30.28 -4.75
CA LEU A 373 18.95 -30.95 -5.48
C LEU A 373 18.87 -30.37 -6.89
N GLU A 374 19.94 -30.59 -7.65
CA GLU A 374 20.02 -30.11 -9.04
C GLU A 374 18.79 -30.58 -9.84
N SER A 375 18.14 -29.64 -10.52
CA SER A 375 16.93 -29.86 -11.33
C SER A 375 15.65 -30.27 -10.58
N ALA A 376 15.64 -30.37 -9.25
CA ALA A 376 14.41 -30.72 -8.51
C ALA A 376 13.29 -29.68 -8.70
N ALA A 377 13.64 -28.40 -8.69
CA ALA A 377 12.72 -27.30 -8.99
C ALA A 377 12.16 -27.41 -10.42
N ASP A 378 13.03 -27.61 -11.42
CA ASP A 378 12.63 -27.78 -12.82
C ASP A 378 11.69 -28.98 -13.02
N ILE A 379 11.95 -30.10 -12.33
CA ILE A 379 11.14 -31.30 -12.41
C ILE A 379 9.75 -31.08 -11.79
N LEU A 380 9.67 -30.40 -10.64
CA LEU A 380 8.41 -30.01 -10.02
C LEU A 380 7.63 -29.06 -10.94
N ALA A 381 8.29 -28.04 -11.48
CA ALA A 381 7.71 -27.07 -12.41
C ALA A 381 7.17 -27.76 -13.68
N ALA A 382 7.92 -28.69 -14.28
CA ALA A 382 7.48 -29.47 -15.42
C ALA A 382 6.22 -30.31 -15.09
N GLY A 383 6.16 -30.87 -13.88
CA GLY A 383 4.97 -31.56 -13.39
C GLY A 383 3.74 -30.66 -13.32
N VAL A 384 3.90 -29.43 -12.82
CA VAL A 384 2.83 -28.41 -12.80
C VAL A 384 2.40 -28.06 -14.24
N ASP A 385 3.36 -27.75 -15.11
CA ASP A 385 3.12 -27.34 -16.50
C ASP A 385 2.37 -28.42 -17.30
N ALA A 386 2.56 -29.70 -16.99
CA ALA A 386 1.89 -30.80 -17.66
C ALA A 386 0.37 -30.83 -17.45
N VAL A 387 -0.13 -30.19 -16.39
CA VAL A 387 -1.56 -30.21 -16.02
C VAL A 387 -2.19 -28.83 -15.87
N ARG A 388 -1.40 -27.76 -15.85
CA ARG A 388 -1.87 -26.38 -15.62
C ARG A 388 -2.99 -26.00 -16.60
N ASP A 389 -4.13 -25.57 -16.06
CA ASP A 389 -5.30 -25.09 -16.81
C ASP A 389 -5.79 -23.68 -16.43
N TRP A 390 -5.07 -23.01 -15.54
CA TRP A 390 -5.26 -21.62 -15.10
C TRP A 390 -4.32 -20.65 -15.81
#